data_AF-A0A1F5EW03-F1
#
_entry.id   AF-A0A1F5EW03-F1
#
_cell.length_a   1.000
_cell.length_b   1.000
_cell.length_c   1.000
_cell.angle_alpha   90.00
_cell.angle_beta   90.00
_cell.angle_gamma   90.00
#
_symmetry.space_group_name_H-M   'P 1'
#
loop_
_entity.id
_entity.type
_entity.pdbx_description
1 polymer ?
#
loop_
_entity_poly.entity_id
_entity_poly.type
_entity_poly.pdbx_seq_one_letter_code
_entity_poly.pdbx_strand_id
1 'polypeptide(L)'
;MKNKKKILVVGGLHGDESSGVDLVRRLRKNIPKDTTVVIANPDAVKKNIRFVETDMNRSFAVEVPVSLEEKVAAKLKSKVLDHDVVIDVHNTKAEGTTCAITVCKPSKLHFYLANHFGFDKLVIMPPSGSLISVCPDRAVSLEIETGRRMEFSTAYLMEKIKTLGSKVDEKKQLEIYRFINRVPRNTLVRLDIDLMRLTNFQKLPRDILEKLGLSPEHDYYPIFFKSHEKEEVVFTLVKYIGTRSIISVK
;
A
#
# COMPACT_ATOMS: atom_id res chain seq x y z
N MET A 1 24.97 -21.82 -2.55
CA MET A 1 25.01 -20.43 -2.02
C MET A 1 23.59 -19.89 -2.08
N LYS A 2 22.94 -19.56 -0.96
CA LYS A 2 21.62 -18.90 -1.00
C LYS A 2 21.83 -17.53 -1.66
N ASN A 3 21.25 -17.28 -2.84
CA ASN A 3 21.30 -15.96 -3.46
C ASN A 3 20.78 -14.94 -2.46
N LYS A 4 21.65 -14.02 -2.02
CA LYS A 4 21.28 -12.92 -1.14
C LYS A 4 20.35 -12.01 -1.92
N LYS A 5 19.17 -11.72 -1.36
CA LYS A 5 18.19 -10.83 -2.00
C LYS A 5 18.52 -9.39 -1.64
N LYS A 6 18.73 -8.54 -2.65
CA LYS A 6 18.82 -7.08 -2.49
C LYS A 6 17.44 -6.52 -2.15
N ILE A 7 17.34 -5.76 -1.06
CA ILE A 7 16.08 -5.18 -0.58
C ILE A 7 16.13 -3.67 -0.80
N LEU A 8 15.08 -3.10 -1.40
CA LEU A 8 14.88 -1.66 -1.49
C LEU A 8 13.72 -1.24 -0.60
N VAL A 9 13.99 -0.34 0.35
CA VAL A 9 12.96 0.29 1.17
C VAL A 9 12.80 1.74 0.73
N VAL A 10 11.58 2.12 0.36
CA VAL A 10 11.24 3.44 -0.11
C VAL A 10 10.24 4.09 0.83
N GLY A 11 10.53 5.30 1.26
CA GLY A 11 9.64 6.13 2.07
C GLY A 11 9.50 7.51 1.46
N GLY A 12 8.43 8.22 1.82
CA GLY A 12 8.21 9.59 1.36
C GLY A 12 7.98 9.70 -0.14
N LEU A 13 7.23 8.77 -0.74
CA LEU A 13 6.62 8.99 -2.05
C LEU A 13 5.63 10.17 -1.97
N HIS A 14 4.84 10.19 -0.89
CA HIS A 14 4.12 11.37 -0.45
C HIS A 14 4.84 12.00 0.76
N GLY A 15 5.07 13.30 0.72
CA GLY A 15 5.91 13.98 1.71
C GLY A 15 5.27 14.17 3.09
N ASP A 16 3.95 14.09 3.17
CA ASP A 16 3.14 14.20 4.39
C ASP A 16 2.90 12.84 5.09
N GLU A 17 3.43 11.75 4.56
CA GLU A 17 3.30 10.39 5.10
C GLU A 17 4.54 9.96 5.88
N SER A 18 4.56 10.34 7.16
CA SER A 18 5.76 10.21 8.01
C SER A 18 6.24 8.78 8.33
N SER A 19 5.41 7.73 8.32
CA SER A 19 5.86 6.36 8.68
C SER A 19 7.02 5.86 7.83
N GLY A 20 6.93 6.02 6.49
CA GLY A 20 7.99 5.63 5.58
C GLY A 20 9.23 6.53 5.69
N VAL A 21 9.01 7.82 5.91
CA VAL A 21 10.08 8.81 6.07
C VAL A 21 10.93 8.51 7.31
N ASP A 22 10.27 8.28 8.45
CA ASP A 22 10.92 8.00 9.72
C ASP A 22 11.65 6.65 9.69
N LEU A 23 11.04 5.63 9.06
CA LEU A 23 11.67 4.33 8.82
C LEU A 23 12.98 4.49 8.05
N VAL A 24 12.95 5.16 6.89
CA VAL A 24 14.16 5.35 6.07
C VAL A 24 15.21 6.17 6.81
N ARG A 25 14.83 7.26 7.48
CA ARG A 25 15.76 8.08 8.28
C ARG A 25 16.43 7.26 9.38
N ARG A 26 15.69 6.37 10.04
CA ARG A 26 16.23 5.54 11.11
C ARG A 26 17.09 4.39 10.59
N LEU A 27 16.69 3.72 9.51
CA LEU A 27 17.50 2.69 8.85
C LEU A 27 18.83 3.24 8.32
N ARG A 28 18.87 4.49 7.83
CA ARG A 28 20.14 5.13 7.39
C ARG A 28 21.22 5.19 8.45
N LYS A 29 20.86 5.20 9.75
CA LYS A 29 21.83 5.21 10.85
C LYS A 29 22.53 3.86 11.04
N ASN A 30 21.87 2.77 10.66
CA ASN A 30 22.40 1.42 10.71
C ASN A 30 21.67 0.57 9.67
N ILE A 31 22.16 0.61 8.43
CA ILE A 31 21.52 -0.02 7.28
C ILE A 31 21.70 -1.54 7.40
N PRO A 32 20.60 -2.33 7.42
CA PRO A 32 20.68 -3.78 7.42
C PRO A 32 21.43 -4.30 6.18
N LYS A 33 22.03 -5.47 6.31
CA LYS A 33 22.76 -6.10 5.21
C LYS A 33 21.88 -6.25 3.96
N ASP A 34 22.49 -6.08 2.78
CA ASP A 34 21.83 -6.22 1.48
C ASP A 34 20.59 -5.30 1.30
N THR A 35 20.48 -4.22 2.09
CA THR A 35 19.36 -3.27 2.06
C THR A 35 19.80 -1.90 1.55
N THR A 36 19.02 -1.33 0.65
CA THR A 36 19.11 0.07 0.19
C THR A 36 17.88 0.81 0.69
N VAL A 37 18.06 2.06 1.15
CA VAL A 37 16.96 2.89 1.66
C VAL A 37 16.89 4.25 0.98
N VAL A 38 15.70 4.66 0.56
CA VAL A 38 15.48 5.87 -0.26
C VAL A 38 14.33 6.71 0.29
N ILE A 39 14.58 8.01 0.47
CA ILE A 39 13.51 9.01 0.54
C ILE A 39 13.22 9.42 -0.91
N ALA A 40 12.01 9.14 -1.39
CA ALA A 40 11.68 9.30 -2.80
C ALA A 40 11.44 10.78 -3.18
N ASN A 41 10.64 11.51 -2.41
CA ASN A 41 10.32 12.92 -2.65
C ASN A 41 10.87 13.82 -1.52
N PRO A 42 12.19 14.09 -1.48
CA PRO A 42 12.79 14.87 -0.40
C PRO A 42 12.24 16.31 -0.30
N ASP A 43 11.86 16.92 -1.44
CA ASP A 43 11.31 18.28 -1.47
C ASP A 43 9.90 18.34 -0.86
N ALA A 44 9.03 17.38 -1.20
CA ALA A 44 7.71 17.26 -0.57
C ALA A 44 7.83 16.92 0.93
N VAL A 45 8.77 16.03 1.30
CA VAL A 45 9.04 15.68 2.71
C VAL A 45 9.50 16.90 3.51
N LYS A 46 10.37 17.75 2.94
CA LYS A 46 10.83 18.98 3.61
C LYS A 46 9.68 19.97 3.84
N LYS A 47 8.74 20.04 2.90
CA LYS A 47 7.56 20.91 2.97
C LYS A 47 6.39 20.31 3.75
N ASN A 48 6.45 19.02 4.13
CA ASN A 48 5.35 18.27 4.74
C ASN A 48 4.05 18.35 3.92
N ILE A 49 4.17 18.17 2.60
CA ILE A 49 3.05 18.15 1.66
C ILE A 49 3.07 16.84 0.87
N ARG A 50 1.93 16.45 0.31
CA ARG A 50 1.81 15.21 -0.48
C ARG A 50 2.79 15.17 -1.66
N PHE A 51 2.81 16.21 -2.49
CA PHE A 51 3.73 16.36 -3.62
C PHE A 51 3.95 17.84 -3.92
N VAL A 52 4.97 18.17 -4.72
CA VAL A 52 5.30 19.54 -5.14
C VAL A 52 4.59 19.90 -6.45
N GLU A 53 4.73 19.09 -7.50
CA GLU A 53 4.12 19.38 -8.82
C GLU A 53 3.09 18.33 -9.23
N THR A 54 3.45 17.04 -9.19
CA THR A 54 2.54 15.94 -9.54
C THR A 54 2.61 14.80 -8.53
N ASP A 55 1.57 13.97 -8.45
CA ASP A 55 1.58 12.81 -7.56
C ASP A 55 2.70 11.82 -7.95
N MET A 56 3.71 11.69 -7.09
CA MET A 56 4.86 10.82 -7.35
C MET A 56 4.45 9.36 -7.55
N ASN A 57 3.40 8.90 -6.87
CA ASN A 57 2.89 7.54 -6.99
C ASN A 57 1.99 7.34 -8.23
N ARG A 58 1.97 8.30 -9.16
CA ARG A 58 1.45 8.17 -10.54
C ARG A 58 2.54 8.37 -11.61
N SER A 59 3.75 8.71 -11.18
CA SER A 59 4.80 9.22 -12.06
C SER A 59 5.75 8.14 -12.63
N PHE A 60 5.62 6.87 -12.20
CA PHE A 60 6.52 5.78 -12.63
C PHE A 60 6.16 5.17 -13.99
N ALA A 61 5.04 5.56 -14.61
CA ALA A 61 4.68 5.15 -15.97
C ALA A 61 4.87 6.26 -17.01
N VAL A 62 5.44 7.40 -16.63
CA VAL A 62 5.65 8.52 -17.55
C VAL A 62 6.90 8.28 -18.39
N GLU A 63 6.75 8.37 -19.71
CA GLU A 63 7.83 8.22 -20.71
C GLU A 63 8.62 9.52 -20.91
N VAL A 64 7.93 10.66 -20.90
CA VAL A 64 8.53 12.00 -21.08
C VAL A 64 8.34 12.79 -19.78
N PRO A 65 9.27 12.70 -18.81
CA PRO A 65 9.11 13.33 -17.51
C PRO A 65 9.27 14.86 -17.60
N VAL A 66 8.22 15.59 -17.23
CA VAL A 66 8.19 17.05 -17.23
C VAL A 66 8.23 17.63 -15.82
N SER A 67 7.55 16.99 -14.86
CA SER A 67 7.50 17.46 -13.48
C SER A 67 8.75 17.06 -12.66
N LEU A 68 8.92 17.68 -11.50
CA LEU A 68 9.92 17.30 -10.51
C LEU A 68 9.78 15.81 -10.13
N GLU A 69 8.59 15.39 -9.74
CA GLU A 69 8.32 14.01 -9.33
C GLU A 69 8.54 12.99 -10.45
N GLU A 70 8.16 13.30 -11.68
CA GLU A 70 8.38 12.43 -12.84
C GLU A 70 9.86 12.24 -13.15
N LYS A 71 10.66 13.31 -13.06
CA LYS A 71 12.12 13.23 -13.24
C LYS A 71 12.76 12.38 -12.14
N VAL A 72 12.30 12.51 -10.90
CA VAL A 72 12.79 11.69 -9.79
C VAL A 72 12.36 10.23 -9.96
N ALA A 73 11.10 9.98 -10.31
CA ALA A 73 10.57 8.63 -10.56
C ALA A 73 11.37 7.93 -11.68
N ALA A 74 11.61 8.61 -12.81
CA ALA A 74 12.41 8.09 -13.91
C ALA A 74 13.83 7.67 -13.47
N LYS A 75 14.49 8.49 -12.64
CA LYS A 75 15.81 8.16 -12.06
C LYS A 75 15.74 7.00 -11.07
N LEU A 76 14.64 6.86 -10.31
CA LEU A 76 14.47 5.82 -9.32
C LEU A 76 14.17 4.45 -9.94
N LYS A 77 13.58 4.40 -11.15
CA LYS A 77 13.25 3.14 -11.86
C LYS A 77 14.45 2.19 -11.95
N SER A 78 15.63 2.67 -12.33
CA SER A 78 16.83 1.81 -12.46
C SER A 78 17.21 1.15 -11.13
N LYS A 79 17.11 1.91 -10.03
CA LYS A 79 17.35 1.40 -8.68
C LYS A 79 16.27 0.38 -8.30
N VAL A 80 15.00 0.66 -8.56
CA VAL A 80 13.91 -0.31 -8.34
C VAL A 80 14.17 -1.61 -9.09
N LEU A 81 14.64 -1.52 -10.34
CA LEU A 81 14.93 -2.68 -11.17
C LEU A 81 16.14 -3.51 -10.71
N ASP A 82 17.13 -2.91 -10.04
CA ASP A 82 18.33 -3.61 -9.53
C ASP A 82 18.12 -4.41 -8.22
N HIS A 83 16.93 -4.35 -7.61
CA HIS A 83 16.66 -5.03 -6.33
C HIS A 83 15.79 -6.28 -6.49
N ASP A 84 15.89 -7.24 -5.58
CA ASP A 84 15.10 -8.47 -5.61
C ASP A 84 13.77 -8.34 -4.87
N VAL A 85 13.67 -7.37 -3.95
CA VAL A 85 12.47 -7.06 -3.17
C VAL A 85 12.35 -5.54 -3.04
N VAL A 86 11.17 -4.99 -3.32
CA VAL A 86 10.90 -3.55 -3.22
C VAL A 86 9.72 -3.32 -2.30
N ILE A 87 9.89 -2.45 -1.31
CA ILE A 87 8.89 -2.16 -0.29
C ILE A 87 8.75 -0.65 -0.20
N ASP A 88 7.58 -0.10 -0.51
CA ASP A 88 7.23 1.26 -0.16
C ASP A 88 6.26 1.30 1.03
N VAL A 89 6.34 2.39 1.80
CA VAL A 89 5.56 2.56 3.03
C VAL A 89 4.76 3.85 2.93
N HIS A 90 3.44 3.71 3.03
CA HIS A 90 2.47 4.80 2.94
C HIS A 90 1.67 4.93 4.24
N ASN A 91 1.07 6.10 4.41
CA ASN A 91 0.06 6.32 5.44
C ASN A 91 -1.28 6.73 4.84
N THR A 92 -2.36 6.23 5.42
CA THR A 92 -3.72 6.69 5.13
C THR A 92 -4.41 7.28 6.35
N LYS A 93 -5.27 8.27 6.11
CA LYS A 93 -6.21 8.80 7.10
C LYS A 93 -7.54 8.05 7.11
N ALA A 94 -7.74 7.09 6.21
CA ALA A 94 -8.93 6.26 6.16
C ALA A 94 -8.86 5.20 7.26
N GLU A 95 -9.55 5.45 8.37
CA GLU A 95 -9.64 4.55 9.52
C GLU A 95 -10.11 3.14 9.12
N GLY A 96 -9.52 2.11 9.71
CA GLY A 96 -9.75 0.72 9.34
C GLY A 96 -8.94 0.24 8.12
N THR A 97 -8.18 1.11 7.43
CA THR A 97 -7.48 0.77 6.17
C THR A 97 -5.99 0.51 6.39
N THR A 98 -5.66 -0.52 7.17
CA THR A 98 -4.29 -1.06 7.26
C THR A 98 -4.17 -2.34 6.45
N CYS A 99 -3.37 -2.34 5.38
CA CYS A 99 -3.25 -3.50 4.49
C CYS A 99 -1.94 -3.50 3.70
N ALA A 100 -1.59 -4.66 3.14
CA ALA A 100 -0.60 -4.74 2.08
C ALA A 100 -1.27 -4.52 0.70
N ILE A 101 -0.55 -3.94 -0.26
CA ILE A 101 -1.04 -3.70 -1.62
C ILE A 101 -0.06 -4.28 -2.64
N THR A 102 -0.59 -4.96 -3.66
CA THR A 102 0.13 -5.34 -4.89
C THR A 102 -0.68 -4.91 -6.11
N VAL A 103 -0.02 -4.83 -7.26
CA VAL A 103 -0.65 -4.45 -8.54
C VAL A 103 -0.67 -5.59 -9.57
N CYS A 104 -0.30 -6.81 -9.17
CA CYS A 104 -0.43 -8.00 -10.00
C CYS A 104 -1.11 -9.15 -9.26
N LYS A 105 -1.26 -10.29 -9.93
CA LYS A 105 -1.65 -11.53 -9.27
C LYS A 105 -0.64 -11.85 -8.16
N PRO A 106 -1.07 -11.97 -6.89
CA PRO A 106 -0.15 -12.21 -5.79
C PRO A 106 0.60 -13.54 -5.94
N SER A 107 1.91 -13.47 -5.67
CA SER A 107 2.81 -14.63 -5.61
C SER A 107 3.09 -15.04 -4.16
N LYS A 108 3.83 -16.14 -3.95
CA LYS A 108 4.28 -16.56 -2.60
C LYS A 108 5.06 -15.45 -1.88
N LEU A 109 5.81 -14.64 -2.63
CA LEU A 109 6.55 -13.51 -2.08
C LEU A 109 5.61 -12.45 -1.50
N HIS A 110 4.54 -12.09 -2.20
CA HIS A 110 3.56 -11.13 -1.72
C HIS A 110 2.88 -11.58 -0.43
N PHE A 111 2.46 -12.85 -0.37
CA PHE A 111 1.86 -13.43 0.82
C PHE A 111 2.84 -13.42 1.99
N TYR A 112 4.09 -13.83 1.74
CA TYR A 112 5.16 -13.79 2.73
C TYR A 112 5.37 -12.37 3.27
N LEU A 113 5.52 -11.37 2.39
CA LEU A 113 5.78 -10.00 2.81
C LEU A 113 4.61 -9.44 3.62
N ALA A 114 3.38 -9.57 3.14
CA ALA A 114 2.20 -9.11 3.88
C ALA A 114 2.17 -9.66 5.31
N ASN A 115 2.30 -10.98 5.47
CA ASN A 115 2.29 -11.62 6.78
C ASN A 115 3.51 -11.29 7.63
N HIS A 116 4.70 -11.21 7.02
CA HIS A 116 5.94 -10.86 7.71
C HIS A 116 5.83 -9.49 8.39
N PHE A 117 5.23 -8.52 7.70
CA PHE A 117 4.96 -7.19 8.24
C PHE A 117 3.70 -7.10 9.11
N GLY A 118 3.03 -8.23 9.39
CA GLY A 118 1.89 -8.29 10.30
C GLY A 118 0.54 -7.93 9.68
N PHE A 119 0.45 -7.80 8.36
CA PHE A 119 -0.81 -7.55 7.67
C PHE A 119 -1.66 -8.81 7.55
N ASP A 120 -2.95 -8.68 7.86
CA ASP A 120 -3.99 -9.69 7.71
C ASP A 120 -4.81 -9.50 6.41
N LYS A 121 -4.56 -8.41 5.67
CA LYS A 121 -5.24 -8.09 4.40
C LYS A 121 -4.24 -7.76 3.30
N LEU A 122 -4.48 -8.30 2.11
CA LEU A 122 -3.77 -7.98 0.87
C LEU A 122 -4.76 -7.52 -0.21
N VAL A 123 -4.55 -6.32 -0.74
CA VAL A 123 -5.39 -5.74 -1.79
C VAL A 123 -4.65 -5.76 -3.13
N ILE A 124 -5.32 -6.28 -4.15
CA ILE A 124 -4.86 -6.25 -5.54
C ILE A 124 -5.45 -5.01 -6.21
N MET A 125 -4.62 -4.01 -6.46
CA MET A 125 -4.96 -2.78 -7.17
C MET A 125 -4.62 -2.90 -8.66
N PRO A 126 -5.25 -2.12 -9.55
CA PRO A 126 -4.77 -1.99 -10.92
C PRO A 126 -3.44 -1.20 -10.95
N PRO A 127 -2.52 -1.52 -11.87
CA PRO A 127 -1.34 -0.70 -12.09
C PRO A 127 -1.78 0.71 -12.53
N SER A 128 -1.18 1.73 -11.93
CA SER A 128 -1.57 3.13 -12.14
C SER A 128 -0.39 4.10 -12.07
N GLY A 129 0.79 3.67 -12.52
CA GLY A 129 2.02 4.48 -12.48
C GLY A 129 2.64 4.60 -11.09
N SER A 130 2.30 3.69 -10.18
CA SER A 130 2.90 3.58 -8.85
C SER A 130 4.30 2.96 -8.87
N LEU A 131 5.09 3.18 -7.82
CA LEU A 131 6.43 2.60 -7.70
C LEU A 131 6.41 1.07 -7.82
N ILE A 132 5.43 0.42 -7.16
CA ILE A 132 5.27 -1.04 -7.20
C ILE A 132 4.85 -1.56 -8.59
N SER A 133 4.40 -0.70 -9.50
CA SER A 133 4.11 -1.08 -10.90
C SER A 133 5.37 -1.30 -11.75
N VAL A 134 6.55 -0.83 -11.30
CA VAL A 134 7.81 -1.00 -12.05
C VAL A 134 8.29 -2.46 -12.03
N CYS A 135 8.05 -3.19 -10.94
CA CYS A 135 8.47 -4.58 -10.76
C CYS A 135 7.44 -5.38 -9.94
N PRO A 136 6.22 -5.55 -10.48
CA PRO A 136 5.06 -5.92 -9.68
C PRO A 136 5.15 -7.34 -9.09
N ASP A 137 5.96 -8.23 -9.67
CA ASP A 137 6.20 -9.58 -9.18
C ASP A 137 7.00 -9.64 -7.86
N ARG A 138 7.69 -8.55 -7.53
CA ARG A 138 8.62 -8.43 -6.39
C ARG A 138 8.50 -7.14 -5.57
N ALA A 139 7.41 -6.41 -5.75
CA ALA A 139 7.13 -5.17 -5.03
C ALA A 139 5.85 -5.27 -4.18
N VAL A 140 5.86 -4.67 -2.99
CA VAL A 140 4.67 -4.55 -2.14
C VAL A 140 4.62 -3.16 -1.51
N SER A 141 3.42 -2.61 -1.41
CA SER A 141 3.18 -1.37 -0.66
C SER A 141 2.57 -1.70 0.69
N LEU A 142 3.15 -1.11 1.74
CA LEU A 142 2.65 -1.22 3.11
C LEU A 142 1.78 0.02 3.38
N GLU A 143 0.47 -0.17 3.42
CA GLU A 143 -0.49 0.88 3.70
C GLU A 143 -0.87 0.84 5.19
N ILE A 144 -0.46 1.87 5.94
CA ILE A 144 -0.64 1.91 7.40
C ILE A 144 -1.56 3.06 7.75
N GLU A 145 -2.71 2.76 8.35
CA GLU A 145 -3.58 3.82 8.84
C GLU A 145 -2.90 4.64 9.94
N THR A 146 -3.21 5.92 10.01
CA THR A 146 -2.58 6.86 10.95
C THR A 146 -2.78 6.42 12.41
N GLY A 147 -3.96 5.87 12.75
CA GLY A 147 -4.28 5.37 14.09
C GLY A 147 -3.44 4.17 14.54
N ARG A 148 -2.87 3.38 13.62
CA ARG A 148 -2.06 2.19 13.94
C ARG A 148 -0.55 2.43 13.82
N ARG A 149 -0.10 3.68 13.69
CA ARG A 149 1.35 4.01 13.64
C ARG A 149 2.13 3.59 14.90
N MET A 150 1.46 3.49 16.05
CA MET A 150 2.10 2.98 17.27
C MET A 150 2.33 1.46 17.21
N GLU A 151 1.38 0.72 16.65
CA GLU A 151 1.52 -0.71 16.40
C GLU A 151 2.57 -0.99 15.31
N PHE A 152 2.45 -0.31 14.18
CA PHE A 152 3.42 -0.34 13.08
C PHE A 152 4.51 0.73 13.27
N SER A 153 5.10 0.75 14.46
CA SER A 153 6.12 1.73 14.83
C SER A 153 7.36 1.62 13.93
N THR A 154 8.16 2.69 13.89
CA THR A 154 9.46 2.67 13.20
C THR A 154 10.35 1.52 13.70
N ALA A 155 10.36 1.26 15.02
CA ALA A 155 11.15 0.16 15.59
C ALA A 155 10.65 -1.21 15.10
N TYR A 156 9.33 -1.42 15.07
CA TYR A 156 8.72 -2.64 14.55
C TYR A 156 9.07 -2.85 13.07
N LEU A 157 8.87 -1.84 12.23
CA LEU A 157 9.16 -1.94 10.79
C LEU A 157 10.65 -2.20 10.52
N MET A 158 11.55 -1.57 11.29
CA MET A 158 12.99 -1.86 11.19
C MET A 158 13.31 -3.31 11.54
N GLU A 159 12.72 -3.85 12.60
CA GLU A 159 12.89 -5.25 13.01
C GLU A 159 12.42 -6.18 11.90
N LYS A 160 11.28 -5.87 11.28
CA LYS A 160 10.78 -6.63 10.12
C LYS A 160 11.72 -6.56 8.93
N ILE A 161 12.27 -5.39 8.59
CA ILE A 161 13.27 -5.29 7.51
C ILE A 161 14.52 -6.13 7.81
N LYS A 162 15.05 -6.07 9.05
CA LYS A 162 16.24 -6.86 9.45
C LYS A 162 16.03 -8.37 9.38
N THR A 163 14.80 -8.80 9.64
CA THR A 163 14.42 -10.22 9.69
C THR A 163 13.82 -10.73 8.38
N LEU A 164 13.84 -9.92 7.31
CA LEU A 164 13.43 -10.39 5.98
C LEU A 164 14.29 -11.57 5.53
N GLY A 165 13.63 -12.61 5.03
CA GLY A 165 14.25 -13.88 4.67
C GLY A 165 14.37 -14.89 5.83
N SER A 166 14.08 -14.47 7.06
CA SER A 166 13.88 -15.40 8.18
C SER A 166 12.55 -16.14 8.04
N LYS A 167 12.48 -17.32 8.67
CA LYS A 167 11.21 -18.05 8.77
C LYS A 167 10.20 -17.20 9.53
N VAL A 168 8.97 -17.20 9.01
CA VAL A 168 7.82 -16.66 9.72
C VAL A 168 7.13 -17.83 10.39
N ASP A 169 7.02 -17.78 11.72
CA ASP A 169 6.39 -18.82 12.54
C ASP A 169 4.86 -18.62 12.63
N GLU A 170 4.34 -17.48 12.20
CA GLU A 170 2.92 -17.15 12.30
C GLU A 170 2.09 -17.73 11.15
N LYS A 171 1.19 -18.66 11.49
CA LYS A 171 0.02 -19.03 10.69
C LYS A 171 -1.07 -17.98 10.89
N LYS A 172 -0.97 -16.83 10.22
CA LYS A 172 -2.13 -15.93 10.05
C LYS A 172 -2.86 -16.23 8.75
N GLN A 173 -4.17 -16.07 8.82
CA GLN A 173 -5.03 -16.04 7.66
C GLN A 173 -4.87 -14.66 7.00
N LEU A 174 -4.50 -14.65 5.73
CA LEU A 174 -4.42 -13.44 4.93
C LEU A 174 -5.67 -13.36 4.04
N GLU A 175 -6.53 -12.39 4.31
CA GLU A 175 -7.68 -12.06 3.48
C GLU A 175 -7.23 -11.35 2.21
N ILE A 176 -7.78 -11.75 1.06
CA ILE A 176 -7.39 -11.17 -0.23
C ILE A 176 -8.58 -10.46 -0.86
N TYR A 177 -8.33 -9.22 -1.26
CA TYR A 177 -9.31 -8.36 -1.90
C TYR A 177 -8.81 -7.93 -3.28
N ARG A 178 -9.73 -7.70 -4.20
CA ARG A 178 -9.43 -7.18 -5.55
C ARG A 178 -10.21 -5.90 -5.79
N PHE A 179 -9.51 -4.88 -6.29
CA PHE A 179 -10.13 -3.66 -6.79
C PHE A 179 -11.23 -3.95 -7.81
N ILE A 180 -12.35 -3.27 -7.65
CA ILE A 180 -13.49 -3.30 -8.58
C ILE A 180 -13.65 -1.93 -9.24
N ASN A 181 -13.86 -0.89 -8.42
CA ASN A 181 -14.10 0.45 -8.94
C ASN A 181 -13.80 1.51 -7.89
N ARG A 182 -13.75 2.76 -8.35
CA ARG A 182 -13.77 3.97 -7.55
C ARG A 182 -15.17 4.57 -7.64
N VAL A 183 -15.82 4.77 -6.51
CA VAL A 183 -17.15 5.36 -6.46
C VAL A 183 -17.05 6.74 -5.80
N PRO A 184 -17.30 7.81 -6.56
CA PRO A 184 -17.34 9.17 -6.02
C PRO A 184 -18.37 9.35 -4.91
N ARG A 185 -18.07 10.16 -3.89
CA ARG A 185 -19.00 10.50 -2.81
C ARG A 185 -20.33 11.06 -3.33
N ASN A 186 -20.30 11.90 -4.37
CA ASN A 186 -21.52 12.46 -4.95
C ASN A 186 -22.44 11.38 -5.54
N THR A 187 -21.88 10.28 -6.05
CA THR A 187 -22.66 9.10 -6.49
C THR A 187 -23.33 8.44 -5.30
N LEU A 188 -22.62 8.23 -4.19
CA LEU A 188 -23.21 7.68 -2.96
C LEU A 188 -24.38 8.52 -2.46
N VAL A 189 -24.20 9.84 -2.42
CA VAL A 189 -25.24 10.79 -1.97
C VAL A 189 -26.44 10.78 -2.92
N ARG A 190 -26.21 10.74 -4.24
CA ARG A 190 -27.29 10.64 -5.25
C ARG A 190 -28.10 9.34 -5.14
N LEU A 191 -27.47 8.27 -4.67
CA LEU A 191 -28.09 6.98 -4.42
C LEU A 191 -28.73 6.89 -3.01
N ASP A 192 -28.75 7.99 -2.25
CA ASP A 192 -29.31 8.03 -0.90
C ASP A 192 -28.64 7.01 0.05
N ILE A 193 -27.33 6.82 -0.09
CA ILE A 193 -26.57 5.93 0.79
C ILE A 193 -26.12 6.70 2.02
N ASP A 194 -26.54 6.23 3.20
CA ASP A 194 -26.06 6.76 4.47
C ASP A 194 -24.57 6.42 4.65
N LEU A 195 -23.74 7.45 4.54
CA LEU A 195 -22.29 7.38 4.64
C LEU A 195 -21.81 6.90 6.01
N MET A 196 -22.61 7.05 7.07
CA MET A 196 -22.27 6.61 8.41
C MET A 196 -22.32 5.08 8.56
N ARG A 197 -22.97 4.39 7.61
CA ARG A 197 -23.02 2.92 7.56
C ARG A 197 -21.83 2.29 6.83
N LEU A 198 -20.92 3.11 6.30
CA LEU A 198 -19.76 2.65 5.54
C LEU A 198 -18.51 2.66 6.41
N THR A 199 -17.95 1.48 6.66
CA THR A 199 -16.69 1.29 7.40
C THR A 199 -15.71 0.53 6.51
N ASN A 200 -14.45 0.97 6.46
CA ASN A 200 -13.45 0.31 5.63
C ASN A 200 -13.27 -1.17 6.04
N PHE A 201 -13.17 -2.05 5.04
CA PHE A 201 -13.14 -3.51 5.20
C PHE A 201 -14.34 -4.12 5.95
N GLN A 202 -15.46 -3.39 6.10
CA GLN A 202 -16.74 -3.96 6.51
C GLN A 202 -17.58 -4.31 5.28
N LYS A 203 -18.17 -5.52 5.28
CA LYS A 203 -19.01 -5.98 4.17
C LYS A 203 -20.17 -5.00 3.95
N LEU A 204 -20.38 -4.60 2.69
CA LEU A 204 -21.50 -3.73 2.33
C LEU A 204 -22.84 -4.44 2.61
N PRO A 205 -23.76 -3.77 3.32
CA PRO A 205 -25.14 -4.23 3.49
C PRO A 205 -25.84 -4.47 2.15
N ARG A 206 -26.78 -5.43 2.14
CA ARG A 206 -27.49 -5.84 0.92
C ARG A 206 -28.24 -4.69 0.23
N ASP A 207 -28.88 -3.82 1.01
CA ASP A 207 -29.58 -2.64 0.49
C ASP A 207 -28.62 -1.65 -0.19
N ILE A 208 -27.37 -1.54 0.29
CA ILE A 208 -26.34 -0.71 -0.33
C ILE A 208 -25.81 -1.37 -1.62
N LEU A 209 -25.67 -2.70 -1.65
CA LEU A 209 -25.30 -3.42 -2.87
C LEU A 209 -26.32 -3.21 -3.99
N GLU A 210 -27.61 -3.31 -3.66
CA GLU A 210 -28.73 -3.09 -4.59
C GLU A 210 -28.71 -1.66 -5.14
N LYS A 211 -28.54 -0.65 -4.27
CA LYS A 211 -28.40 0.76 -4.68
C LYS A 211 -27.20 0.99 -5.62
N LEU A 212 -26.10 0.27 -5.42
CA LEU A 212 -24.90 0.34 -6.25
C LEU A 212 -24.97 -0.54 -7.52
N GLY A 213 -26.04 -1.33 -7.72
CA GLY A 213 -26.17 -2.26 -8.84
C GLY A 213 -25.13 -3.40 -8.82
N LEU A 214 -24.67 -3.81 -7.64
CA LEU A 214 -23.66 -4.87 -7.48
C LEU A 214 -24.34 -6.24 -7.30
N SER A 215 -23.75 -7.28 -7.90
CA SER A 215 -24.25 -8.66 -7.77
C SER A 215 -24.17 -9.15 -6.31
N PRO A 216 -25.23 -9.76 -5.75
CA PRO A 216 -25.20 -10.29 -4.38
C PRO A 216 -24.40 -11.59 -4.24
N GLU A 217 -23.88 -12.17 -5.32
CA GLU A 217 -23.08 -13.42 -5.31
C GLU A 217 -21.67 -13.23 -4.73
N HIS A 218 -21.30 -11.98 -4.44
CA HIS A 218 -19.96 -11.61 -4.01
C HIS A 218 -20.01 -10.65 -2.84
N ASP A 219 -18.96 -10.70 -2.03
CA ASP A 219 -18.81 -9.82 -0.89
C ASP A 219 -17.96 -8.61 -1.30
N TYR A 220 -18.53 -7.42 -1.12
CA TYR A 220 -17.89 -6.15 -1.43
C TYR A 220 -17.65 -5.32 -0.18
N TYR A 221 -16.57 -4.56 -0.21
CA TYR A 221 -16.05 -3.84 0.93
C TYR A 221 -15.58 -2.47 0.45
N PRO A 222 -15.91 -1.38 1.16
CA PRO A 222 -15.27 -0.11 0.92
C PRO A 222 -13.86 -0.13 1.54
N ILE A 223 -12.91 0.53 0.89
CA ILE A 223 -11.58 0.87 1.45
C ILE A 223 -11.24 2.32 1.07
N PHE A 224 -10.31 2.91 1.81
CA PHE A 224 -9.92 4.32 1.63
C PHE A 224 -11.08 5.33 1.78
N PHE A 225 -12.19 4.91 2.38
CA PHE A 225 -13.31 5.78 2.69
C PHE A 225 -12.99 6.62 3.93
N LYS A 226 -13.22 7.92 3.84
CA LYS A 226 -13.10 8.86 4.96
C LYS A 226 -14.48 9.44 5.24
N SER A 227 -15.16 8.89 6.25
CA SER A 227 -16.52 9.29 6.63
C SER A 227 -16.62 10.79 6.97
N HIS A 228 -15.60 11.34 7.63
CA HIS A 228 -15.62 12.70 8.18
C HIS A 228 -15.02 13.80 7.29
N GLU A 229 -14.33 13.48 6.19
CA GLU A 229 -13.78 14.50 5.25
C GLU A 229 -14.81 14.86 4.17
N LYS A 230 -15.02 16.17 3.94
CA LYS A 230 -16.06 16.69 3.01
C LYS A 230 -15.59 16.87 1.57
N GLU A 231 -14.29 17.05 1.34
CA GLU A 231 -13.80 17.72 0.12
C GLU A 231 -13.52 16.78 -1.06
N GLU A 232 -13.12 15.53 -0.84
CA GLU A 232 -13.03 14.56 -1.96
C GLU A 232 -12.90 13.14 -1.40
N VAL A 233 -13.99 12.37 -1.45
CA VAL A 233 -13.95 10.98 -0.95
C VAL A 233 -14.49 10.06 -2.02
N VAL A 234 -13.62 9.67 -2.93
CA VAL A 234 -13.83 8.47 -3.73
C VAL A 234 -13.61 7.28 -2.80
N PHE A 235 -14.66 6.54 -2.45
CA PHE A 235 -14.45 5.27 -1.76
C PHE A 235 -14.03 4.23 -2.80
N THR A 236 -12.98 3.47 -2.48
CA THR A 236 -12.53 2.40 -3.37
C THR A 236 -13.30 1.14 -3.01
N LEU A 237 -13.98 0.58 -4.00
CA LEU A 237 -14.73 -0.65 -3.86
C LEU A 237 -13.83 -1.84 -4.18
N VAL A 238 -13.73 -2.78 -3.25
CA VAL A 238 -13.03 -4.05 -3.45
C VAL A 238 -13.97 -5.23 -3.26
N LYS A 239 -13.66 -6.33 -3.93
CA LYS A 239 -14.33 -7.62 -3.79
C LYS A 239 -13.41 -8.58 -3.04
N TYR A 240 -13.96 -9.31 -2.06
CA TYR A 240 -13.24 -10.41 -1.42
C TYR A 240 -13.10 -11.60 -2.37
N ILE A 241 -11.90 -12.15 -2.48
CA ILE A 241 -11.59 -13.27 -3.38
C ILE A 241 -11.07 -14.52 -2.66
N GLY A 242 -11.08 -14.50 -1.32
CA GLY A 242 -10.73 -15.64 -0.48
C GLY A 242 -9.60 -15.37 0.50
N THR A 243 -9.31 -16.38 1.31
CA THR A 243 -8.26 -16.35 2.33
C THR A 243 -7.12 -17.31 1.97
N ARG A 244 -5.89 -16.93 2.30
CA ARG A 244 -4.72 -17.79 2.20
C ARG A 244 -4.12 -18.03 3.59
N SER A 245 -3.99 -19.31 3.94
CA SER A 245 -3.14 -19.73 5.05
C SER A 245 -1.68 -19.71 4.59
N ILE A 246 -0.83 -18.97 5.29
CA ILE A 246 0.59 -18.94 4.98
C ILE A 246 1.25 -20.05 5.80
N ILE A 247 1.57 -21.14 5.11
CA ILE A 247 2.36 -22.22 5.68
C ILE A 247 3.82 -21.84 5.45
N SER A 248 4.58 -21.76 6.55
CA SER A 248 6.01 -21.41 6.57
C SER A 248 6.77 -22.03 5.39
N VAL A 249 7.34 -21.19 4.52
CA VAL A 249 8.20 -21.65 3.42
C VAL A 249 9.65 -21.50 3.87
N LYS A 250 10.38 -22.63 3.89
CA LYS A 250 11.82 -22.69 4.21
C LYS A 250 12.68 -22.03 3.12
#